data_AF-A0A831ZV68-F1
#
_entry.id   AF-A0A831ZV68-F1
#
_cell.length_a   1.000
_cell.length_b   1.000
_cell.length_c   1.000
_cell.angle_alpha   90.00
_cell.angle_beta   90.00
_cell.angle_gamma   90.00
#
_symmetry.space_group_name_H-M   'P 1'
#
loop_
_entity.id
_entity.type
_entity.pdbx_description
1 polymer ?
#
loop_
_entity_poly.entity_id
_entity_poly.type
_entity_poly.pdbx_seq_one_letter_code
_entity_poly.pdbx_strand_id
1 'polypeptide(L)'
;MLKKLINIILLLSLIVNIILGIEIIFTKIAEKKAITQIKAQQINEKALTFAKLFVEKVMQGQNEISFEDRLQLENAVREVNDKNIFSQWQKFTKAKTNQEAQEEASILFLLLLNKILY
;
A
#
# COMPACT_ATOMS: atom_id res chain seq x y z
N MET A 1 -62.34 2.65 -2.29
CA MET A 1 -61.17 3.56 -2.38
C MET A 1 -60.05 3.16 -1.41
N LEU A 2 -60.35 2.83 -0.14
CA LEU A 2 -59.34 2.50 0.88
C LEU A 2 -58.34 1.38 0.49
N LYS A 3 -58.81 0.27 -0.09
CA LYS A 3 -57.93 -0.83 -0.56
C LYS A 3 -56.93 -0.39 -1.64
N LYS A 4 -57.33 0.50 -2.55
CA LYS A 4 -56.44 1.04 -3.60
C LYS A 4 -55.36 1.93 -2.97
N LEU A 5 -55.73 2.72 -1.96
CA LEU A 5 -54.81 3.61 -1.25
C LEU A 5 -53.77 2.82 -0.44
N ILE A 6 -54.18 1.73 0.23
CA ILE A 6 -53.28 0.82 0.94
C ILE A 6 -52.27 0.16 -0.01
N ASN A 7 -52.72 -0.31 -1.18
CA ASN A 7 -51.82 -0.92 -2.17
C ASN A 7 -50.79 0.08 -2.71
N ILE A 8 -51.16 1.35 -2.89
CA ILE A 8 -50.24 2.42 -3.31
C ILE A 8 -49.18 2.67 -2.23
N ILE A 9 -49.58 2.72 -0.96
CA ILE A 9 -48.64 2.90 0.17
C ILE A 9 -47.66 1.72 0.26
N LEU A 10 -48.13 0.49 0.08
CA LEU A 10 -47.26 -0.69 0.07
C LEU A 10 -46.25 -0.65 -1.07
N LEU A 11 -46.69 -0.23 -2.26
CA LEU A 11 -45.80 -0.09 -3.43
C LEU A 11 -44.73 0.98 -3.17
N LEU A 12 -45.11 2.13 -2.62
CA LEU A 12 -44.17 3.20 -2.27
C LEU A 12 -43.17 2.75 -1.21
N SER A 13 -43.63 2.03 -0.19
CA SER A 13 -42.75 1.45 0.84
C SER A 13 -41.72 0.49 0.23
N LEU A 14 -42.15 -0.37 -0.70
CA LEU A 14 -41.24 -1.28 -1.39
C LEU A 14 -40.18 -0.54 -2.21
N ILE A 15 -40.57 0.51 -2.94
CA ILE A 15 -39.67 1.33 -3.74
C ILE A 15 -38.61 2.01 -2.86
N VAL A 16 -39.01 2.57 -1.71
CA VAL A 16 -38.08 3.20 -0.77
C VAL A 16 -37.05 2.19 -0.26
N ASN A 17 -37.46 0.98 0.11
CA ASN A 17 -36.53 -0.06 0.55
C ASN A 17 -35.52 -0.46 -0.55
N ILE A 18 -35.96 -0.52 -1.81
CA ILE A 18 -35.08 -0.80 -2.95
C ILE A 18 -34.06 0.31 -3.13
N ILE A 19 -34.49 1.58 -3.09
CA ILE A 19 -33.60 2.74 -3.23
C ILE A 19 -32.56 2.75 -2.10
N LEU A 20 -32.99 2.59 -0.85
CA LEU A 20 -32.10 2.51 0.31
C LEU A 20 -31.09 1.36 0.18
N GLY A 21 -31.54 0.19 -0.28
CA GLY A 21 -30.66 -0.95 -0.52
C GLY A 21 -29.58 -0.66 -1.58
N ILE A 22 -29.95 0.03 -2.66
CA ILE A 22 -29.03 0.45 -3.71
C ILE A 22 -28.00 1.44 -3.16
N GLU A 23 -28.43 2.48 -2.43
CA GLU A 23 -27.53 3.49 -1.85
C GLU A 23 -26.51 2.87 -0.89
N ILE A 24 -26.93 1.90 -0.05
CA ILE A 24 -26.03 1.20 0.87
C ILE A 24 -24.94 0.44 0.11
N ILE A 25 -25.30 -0.22 -1.00
CA ILE A 25 -24.33 -0.96 -1.82
C ILE A 25 -23.33 0.01 -2.47
N PHE A 26 -23.81 1.10 -3.08
CA PHE A 26 -22.94 2.10 -3.69
C PHE A 26 -21.99 2.74 -2.67
N THR A 27 -22.49 3.06 -1.48
CA THR A 27 -21.67 3.63 -0.40
C THR A 27 -20.57 2.66 0.03
N LYS A 28 -20.89 1.37 0.23
CA LYS A 28 -19.87 0.35 0.58
C LYS A 28 -18.81 0.16 -0.50
N ILE A 29 -19.18 0.27 -1.78
CA ILE A 29 -18.22 0.19 -2.88
C ILE A 29 -17.29 1.41 -2.87
N ALA A 30 -17.85 2.61 -2.70
CA ALA A 30 -17.08 3.85 -2.61
C ALA A 30 -16.10 3.83 -1.42
N GLU A 31 -16.56 3.37 -0.25
CA GLU A 31 -15.74 3.22 0.95
C GLU A 31 -14.58 2.25 0.73
N LYS A 32 -14.84 1.07 0.18
CA LYS A 32 -13.78 0.10 -0.14
C LYS A 32 -12.73 0.68 -1.08
N LYS A 33 -13.16 1.45 -2.08
CA LYS A 33 -12.26 2.13 -3.02
C LYS A 33 -11.41 3.18 -2.31
N ALA A 34 -12.02 4.02 -1.47
CA ALA A 34 -11.31 5.03 -0.68
C ALA A 34 -10.29 4.39 0.29
N ILE A 35 -10.68 3.33 1.01
CA ILE A 35 -9.77 2.58 1.89
C ILE A 35 -8.60 1.98 1.11
N THR A 36 -8.84 1.48 -0.09
CA THR A 36 -7.79 0.91 -0.94
C THR A 36 -6.81 1.99 -1.39
N GLN A 37 -7.31 3.17 -1.79
CA GLN A 37 -6.48 4.31 -2.17
C GLN A 37 -5.66 4.85 -0.99
N ILE A 38 -6.27 4.98 0.19
CA ILE A 38 -5.56 5.40 1.42
C ILE A 38 -4.45 4.40 1.75
N LYS A 39 -4.73 3.09 1.68
CA LYS A 39 -3.72 2.06 1.93
C LYS A 39 -2.58 2.12 0.90
N ALA A 40 -2.90 2.33 -0.38
CA ALA A 40 -1.89 2.50 -1.42
C ALA A 40 -1.01 3.71 -1.13
N GLN A 41 -1.62 4.86 -0.82
CA GLN A 41 -0.87 6.08 -0.46
C GLN A 41 0.02 5.88 0.77
N GLN A 42 -0.49 5.24 1.83
CA GLN A 42 0.31 4.92 3.01
C GLN A 42 1.50 4.00 2.69
N ILE A 43 1.32 3.01 1.81
CA ILE A 43 2.41 2.16 1.36
C ILE A 43 3.44 3.00 0.58
N ASN A 44 3.00 3.90 -0.29
CA ASN A 44 3.88 4.75 -1.10
C ASN A 44 4.69 5.72 -0.22
N GLU A 45 4.09 6.31 0.82
CA GLU A 45 4.77 7.14 1.81
C GLU A 45 5.84 6.37 2.59
N LYS A 46 5.54 5.13 3.00
CA LYS A 46 6.51 4.25 3.67
C LYS A 46 7.62 3.79 2.73
N ALA A 47 7.29 3.46 1.48
CA ALA A 47 8.26 3.13 0.45
C ALA A 47 9.22 4.31 0.20
N LEU A 48 8.71 5.54 0.14
CA LEU A 48 9.52 6.75 0.04
C LEU A 48 10.43 6.94 1.26
N THR A 49 9.92 6.70 2.46
CA THR A 49 10.70 6.80 3.71
C THR A 49 11.86 5.80 3.70
N PHE A 50 11.58 4.54 3.37
CA PHE A 50 12.61 3.52 3.24
C PHE A 50 13.59 3.84 2.10
N ALA A 51 13.12 4.34 0.95
CA ALA A 51 13.97 4.70 -0.17
C ALA A 51 14.98 5.80 0.18
N LYS A 52 14.55 6.83 0.92
CA LYS A 52 15.46 7.87 1.44
C LYS A 52 16.53 7.26 2.33
N LEU A 53 16.13 6.46 3.31
CA LEU A 53 17.07 5.82 4.23
C LEU A 53 18.04 4.89 3.50
N PHE A 54 17.55 4.11 2.54
CA PHE A 54 18.36 3.22 1.70
C PHE A 54 19.39 4.01 0.90
N VAL A 55 18.99 5.09 0.23
CA VAL A 55 19.93 5.93 -0.53
C VAL A 55 20.97 6.55 0.39
N GLU A 56 20.55 7.16 1.50
CA GLU A 56 21.45 7.85 2.43
C GLU A 56 22.45 6.91 3.10
N LYS A 57 22.00 5.75 3.57
CA LYS A 57 22.80 4.84 4.40
C LYS A 57 23.52 3.76 3.60
N VAL A 58 22.96 3.33 2.48
CA VAL A 58 23.47 2.19 1.70
C VAL A 58 24.14 2.65 0.41
N MET A 59 23.49 3.50 -0.38
CA MET A 59 24.04 3.91 -1.69
C MET A 59 25.06 5.05 -1.60
N GLN A 60 24.82 6.02 -0.73
CA GLN A 60 25.69 7.19 -0.54
C GLN A 60 26.55 7.11 0.73
N GLY A 61 26.28 6.13 1.59
CA GLY A 61 27.00 5.95 2.84
C GLY A 61 28.49 5.73 2.58
N GLN A 62 29.33 6.61 3.14
CA GLN A 62 30.79 6.49 3.04
C GLN A 62 31.39 5.65 4.17
N ASN A 63 30.58 5.33 5.18
CA ASN A 63 30.99 4.63 6.39
C ASN A 63 30.36 3.23 6.46
N GLU A 64 30.95 2.36 7.29
CA GLU A 64 30.35 1.08 7.62
C GLU A 64 28.97 1.27 8.27
N ILE A 65 28.01 0.47 7.83
CA ILE A 65 26.63 0.51 8.34
C ILE A 65 26.65 -0.02 9.78
N SER A 66 26.25 0.82 10.75
CA SER A 66 26.21 0.42 12.16
C SER A 66 25.10 -0.62 12.43
N PHE A 67 25.11 -1.24 13.62
CA PHE A 67 24.00 -2.12 14.02
C PHE A 67 22.67 -1.36 14.08
N GLU A 68 22.70 -0.13 14.59
CA GLU A 68 21.52 0.73 14.66
C GLU A 68 20.98 1.08 13.27
N ASP A 69 21.86 1.45 12.33
CA ASP A 69 21.45 1.72 10.94
C ASP A 69 20.83 0.47 10.29
N ARG A 70 21.40 -0.73 10.54
CA ARG A 70 20.83 -2.00 10.06
C ARG A 70 19.43 -2.25 10.62
N LEU A 71 19.24 -2.01 11.92
CA LEU A 71 17.95 -2.18 12.58
C LEU A 71 16.90 -1.21 12.01
N GLN A 72 17.29 0.04 11.78
CA GLN A 72 16.43 1.05 11.16
C GLN A 72 16.02 0.66 9.74
N LEU A 73 16.98 0.20 8.92
CA LEU A 73 16.71 -0.28 7.55
C LEU A 73 15.77 -1.49 7.54
N GLU A 74 15.99 -2.47 8.41
CA GLU A 74 15.14 -3.66 8.54
C GLU A 74 13.72 -3.33 9.01
N ASN A 75 13.57 -2.41 9.95
CA ASN A 75 12.25 -1.97 10.39
C ASN A 75 11.54 -1.19 9.29
N ALA A 76 12.23 -0.23 8.67
CA ALA A 76 11.67 0.60 7.60
C ALA A 76 11.20 -0.24 6.41
N VAL A 77 11.99 -1.22 5.94
CA VAL A 77 11.59 -2.08 4.81
C VAL A 77 10.40 -2.98 5.17
N ARG A 78 10.30 -3.44 6.43
CA ARG A 78 9.15 -4.23 6.91
C ARG A 78 7.89 -3.38 6.96
N GLU A 79 8.01 -2.13 7.37
CA GLU A 79 6.89 -1.19 7.45
C GLU A 79 6.27 -0.89 6.09
N VAL A 80 7.04 -0.94 4.99
CA VAL A 80 6.51 -0.82 3.62
C VAL A 80 5.41 -1.85 3.34
N ASN A 81 5.47 -3.02 3.99
CA ASN A 81 4.48 -4.10 3.87
C ASN A 81 4.26 -4.55 2.41
N ASP A 82 5.32 -4.53 1.60
CA ASP A 82 5.34 -5.02 0.23
C ASP A 82 6.31 -6.20 0.12
N LYS A 83 5.78 -7.37 -0.27
CA LYS A 83 6.53 -8.63 -0.32
C LYS A 83 7.66 -8.58 -1.34
N ASN A 84 7.49 -7.88 -2.46
CA ASN A 84 8.51 -7.82 -3.50
C ASN A 84 9.69 -6.97 -3.05
N ILE A 85 9.40 -5.81 -2.43
CA ILE A 85 10.41 -4.93 -1.84
C ILE A 85 11.16 -5.67 -0.73
N PHE A 86 10.45 -6.33 0.18
CA PHE A 86 11.10 -7.08 1.27
C PHE A 86 11.94 -8.26 0.77
N SER A 87 11.43 -9.02 -0.20
CA SER A 87 12.17 -10.13 -0.83
C SER A 87 13.44 -9.64 -1.51
N GLN A 88 13.33 -8.53 -2.25
CA GLN A 88 14.47 -7.93 -2.94
C GLN A 88 15.52 -7.39 -1.96
N TRP A 89 15.09 -6.74 -0.87
CA TRP A 89 15.97 -6.36 0.22
C TRP A 89 16.72 -7.56 0.83
N GLN A 90 16.03 -8.70 1.01
CA GLN A 90 16.65 -9.92 1.52
C GLN A 90 17.69 -10.50 0.56
N LYS A 91 17.52 -10.34 -0.76
CA LYS A 91 18.55 -10.74 -1.73
C LYS A 91 19.77 -9.83 -1.63
N PHE A 92 19.54 -8.52 -1.57
CA PHE A 92 20.59 -7.53 -1.36
C PHE A 92 21.43 -7.82 -0.11
N THR A 93 20.80 -8.07 1.05
CA THR A 93 21.52 -8.33 2.30
C THR A 93 22.22 -9.69 2.35
N LYS A 94 21.84 -10.63 1.47
CA LYS A 94 22.43 -11.97 1.36
C LYS A 94 23.42 -12.11 0.20
N ALA A 95 23.62 -11.05 -0.58
CA ALA A 95 24.55 -11.04 -1.69
C ALA A 95 25.96 -11.41 -1.19
N LYS A 96 26.62 -12.31 -1.93
CA LYS A 96 27.94 -12.85 -1.57
C LYS A 96 29.08 -12.09 -2.22
N THR A 97 28.78 -11.32 -3.26
CA THR A 97 29.75 -10.54 -4.02
C THR A 97 29.31 -9.09 -4.12
N ASN A 98 30.27 -8.18 -4.29
CA ASN A 98 29.97 -6.76 -4.49
C ASN A 98 29.15 -6.53 -5.76
N GLN A 99 29.40 -7.30 -6.82
CA GLN A 99 28.63 -7.20 -8.05
C GLN A 99 27.16 -7.60 -7.82
N GLU A 100 26.91 -8.74 -7.18
CA GLU A 100 25.56 -9.19 -6.83
C GLU A 100 24.87 -8.17 -5.92
N ALA A 101 25.56 -7.64 -4.91
CA ALA A 101 25.00 -6.62 -4.03
C ALA A 101 24.61 -5.35 -4.81
N GLN A 102 25.42 -4.91 -5.77
CA GLN A 102 25.14 -3.75 -6.60
C GLN A 102 23.97 -3.97 -7.56
N GLU A 103 23.88 -5.15 -8.17
CA GLU A 103 22.76 -5.56 -9.02
C GLU A 103 21.45 -5.59 -8.22
N GLU A 104 21.44 -6.28 -7.07
CA GLU A 104 20.24 -6.41 -6.23
C GLU A 104 19.83 -5.06 -5.60
N ALA A 105 20.79 -4.18 -5.28
CA ALA A 105 20.53 -2.80 -4.83
C ALA A 105 19.87 -1.95 -5.91
N SER A 106 20.33 -2.07 -7.16
CA SER A 106 19.77 -1.34 -8.30
C SER A 106 18.33 -1.79 -8.59
N ILE A 107 18.07 -3.09 -8.53
CA ILE A 107 16.71 -3.64 -8.68
C ILE A 107 15.82 -3.16 -7.53
N LEU A 108 16.29 -3.17 -6.28
CA LEU A 108 15.54 -2.67 -5.14
C LEU A 108 15.15 -1.20 -5.31
N PHE A 109 16.10 -0.37 -5.75
CA PHE A 109 15.87 1.05 -5.99
C PHE A 109 14.80 1.27 -7.08
N LEU A 110 14.85 0.50 -8.17
CA LEU A 110 13.82 0.55 -9.21
C LEU A 110 12.44 0.13 -8.70
N LEU A 111 12.36 -0.92 -7.88
CA LEU A 111 11.09 -1.34 -7.26
C LEU A 111 10.51 -0.25 -6.37
N LEU A 112 11.36 0.43 -5.58
CA LEU A 112 10.93 1.53 -4.72
C LEU A 112 10.42 2.71 -5.53
N LEU A 113 11.14 3.12 -6.59
CA LEU A 113 10.69 4.19 -7.47
C LEU A 113 9.34 3.87 -8.12
N ASN A 114 9.18 2.66 -8.65
CA ASN A 114 7.92 2.21 -9.23
C ASN A 114 6.79 2.22 -8.21
N LYS A 115 7.08 1.88 -6.95
CA LYS A 115 6.08 1.90 -5.89
C LYS A 115 5.69 3.32 -5.47
N ILE A 116 6.61 4.28 -5.52
CA ILE A 116 6.35 5.66 -5.12
C ILE A 116 5.56 6.40 -6.22
N LEU A 117 5.88 6.13 -7.49
CA LEU A 117 5.31 6.86 -8.63
C LEU A 117 3.94 6.33 -9.08
N TYR A 118 3.58 5.10 -8.74
CA TYR A 118 2.31 4.44 -9.12
C TYR A 118 1.48 4.05 -7.90
#